data_AF-A0A4V2A3N8-F1
#
_entry.id   AF-A0A4V2A3N8-F1
#
_cell.length_a   1.000
_cell.length_b   1.000
_cell.length_c   1.000
_cell.angle_alpha   90.00
_cell.angle_beta   90.00
_cell.angle_gamma   90.00
#
_symmetry.space_group_name_H-M   'P 1'
#
loop_
_entity.id
_entity.type
_entity.pdbx_description
1 polymer ?
#
loop_
_entity_poly.entity_id
_entity_poly.type
_entity_poly.pdbx_seq_one_letter_code
_entity_poly.pdbx_strand_id
1 'polypeptide(L)'
;MANSLDDVVAGSLRVLDSYGLEFCTMRRVAAELGVQPGALYHHVADKQTLLGLMADRIVADVQVDADLAATSTRLRAAMLAVRDGAEVVATTAAFRLGVFALEEALAAHSDRDVARTLLLYVVGHTQATQLHRQAAAVGIVEARFARRGRGRHARHRVRRPRHRRVRRPPAVVERADPCRAGRAGLPLRP
;
A
#
# COMPACT_ATOMS: atom_id res chain seq x y z
N MET A 1 -18.27 33.43 -1.38
CA MET A 1 -17.96 33.02 0.01
C MET A 1 -16.67 32.24 -0.05
N ALA A 2 -15.72 32.62 0.80
CA ALA A 2 -14.33 32.23 0.74
C ALA A 2 -14.18 30.71 0.89
N ASN A 3 -13.36 30.11 0.02
CA ASN A 3 -12.97 28.71 0.10
C ASN A 3 -12.60 28.34 1.53
N SER A 4 -13.05 27.19 2.03
CA SER A 4 -12.62 26.66 3.32
C SER A 4 -11.18 26.11 3.24
N LEU A 5 -10.59 25.78 4.39
CA LEU A 5 -9.32 25.04 4.41
C LEU A 5 -9.44 23.71 3.66
N ASP A 6 -10.58 23.02 3.79
CA ASP A 6 -10.84 21.76 3.10
C ASP A 6 -10.89 21.96 1.57
N ASP A 7 -11.54 23.03 1.10
CA ASP A 7 -11.57 23.38 -0.33
C ASP A 7 -10.15 23.63 -0.86
N VAL A 8 -9.29 24.28 -0.06
CA VAL A 8 -7.89 24.52 -0.42
C VAL A 8 -7.11 23.21 -0.56
N VAL A 9 -7.25 22.30 0.40
CA VAL A 9 -6.58 20.98 0.37
C VAL A 9 -7.11 20.14 -0.81
N ALA A 10 -8.42 20.07 -0.99
CA ALA A 10 -9.05 19.35 -2.09
C ALA A 10 -8.63 19.91 -3.46
N GLY A 11 -8.62 21.22 -3.64
CA GLY A 11 -8.12 21.87 -4.85
C GLY A 11 -6.65 21.57 -5.10
N SER A 12 -5.83 21.55 -4.06
CA SER A 12 -4.41 21.22 -4.17
C SER A 12 -4.18 19.77 -4.61
N LEU A 13 -4.99 18.83 -4.12
CA LEU A 13 -4.94 17.44 -4.57
C LEU A 13 -5.40 17.29 -6.03
N ARG A 14 -6.35 18.10 -6.52
CA ARG A 14 -6.70 18.13 -7.96
C ARG A 14 -5.56 18.67 -8.82
N VAL A 15 -4.87 19.71 -8.37
CA VAL A 15 -3.67 20.22 -9.04
C VAL A 15 -2.57 19.16 -9.06
N LEU A 16 -2.34 18.48 -7.95
CA LEU A 16 -1.37 17.39 -7.84
C LEU A 16 -1.69 16.26 -8.83
N ASP A 17 -2.94 15.83 -8.92
CA ASP A 17 -3.35 14.77 -9.85
C ASP A 17 -3.13 15.16 -11.32
N SER A 18 -3.54 16.39 -11.67
CA SER A 18 -3.47 16.89 -13.04
C SER A 18 -2.04 17.16 -13.50
N TYR A 19 -1.20 17.74 -12.64
CA TYR A 19 0.09 18.31 -13.04
C TYR A 19 1.30 17.66 -12.36
N GLY A 20 1.10 16.91 -11.28
CA GLY A 20 2.19 16.37 -10.45
C GLY A 20 2.73 17.39 -9.45
N LEU A 21 3.57 16.91 -8.53
CA LEU A 21 4.03 17.69 -7.38
C LEU A 21 4.91 18.88 -7.78
N GLU A 22 5.77 18.71 -8.79
CA GLU A 22 6.64 19.75 -9.34
C GLU A 22 5.87 21.02 -9.71
N PHE A 23 4.67 20.85 -10.30
CA PHE A 23 3.84 21.94 -10.78
C PHE A 23 2.74 22.38 -9.79
N CYS A 24 2.65 21.73 -8.62
CA CYS A 24 1.71 22.07 -7.56
C CYS A 24 2.21 23.31 -6.77
N THR A 25 1.90 24.50 -7.29
CA THR A 25 2.32 25.80 -6.74
C THR A 25 1.13 26.55 -6.13
N MET A 26 1.37 27.44 -5.15
CA MET A 26 0.31 28.27 -4.54
C MET A 26 -0.50 29.05 -5.59
N ARG A 27 0.18 29.57 -6.63
CA ARG A 27 -0.50 30.29 -7.72
C ARG A 27 -1.42 29.38 -8.54
N ARG A 28 -1.00 28.15 -8.83
CA ARG A 28 -1.81 27.18 -9.58
C ARG A 28 -2.99 26.68 -8.75
N VAL A 29 -2.79 26.44 -7.45
CA VAL A 29 -3.88 26.12 -6.52
C VAL A 29 -4.90 27.25 -6.46
N ALA A 30 -4.46 28.50 -6.39
CA ALA A 30 -5.36 29.65 -6.38
C ALA A 30 -6.16 29.75 -7.70
N ALA A 31 -5.50 29.51 -8.84
CA ALA A 31 -6.14 29.48 -10.15
C ALA A 31 -7.18 28.34 -10.27
N GLU A 32 -6.84 27.14 -9.79
CA GLU A 32 -7.75 25.99 -9.71
C GLU A 32 -9.02 26.32 -8.90
N LEU A 33 -8.87 27.15 -7.86
CA LEU A 33 -9.96 27.56 -6.99
C LEU A 33 -10.64 28.88 -7.42
N GLY A 34 -10.22 29.47 -8.54
CA GLY A 34 -10.79 30.72 -9.05
C GLY A 34 -10.55 31.94 -8.15
N VAL A 35 -9.50 31.94 -7.31
CA VAL A 35 -9.18 33.02 -6.36
C VAL A 35 -7.78 33.61 -6.60
N GLN A 36 -7.53 34.76 -5.99
CA GLN A 36 -6.18 35.34 -5.96
C GLN A 36 -5.28 34.56 -4.98
N PRO A 37 -3.96 34.41 -5.24
CA PRO A 37 -3.05 33.70 -4.35
C PRO A 37 -3.05 34.20 -2.91
N GLY A 38 -3.26 35.51 -2.71
CA GLY A 38 -3.40 36.13 -1.39
C GLY A 38 -4.48 35.48 -0.52
N ALA A 39 -5.58 35.01 -1.14
CA ALA A 39 -6.69 34.39 -0.41
C ALA A 39 -6.31 33.06 0.24
N LEU A 40 -5.38 32.29 -0.35
CA LEU A 40 -4.93 31.02 0.22
C LEU A 40 -4.21 31.20 1.55
N TYR A 41 -3.49 32.33 1.71
CA TYR A 41 -2.71 32.60 2.91
C TYR A 41 -3.56 32.89 4.15
N HIS A 42 -4.87 33.08 3.99
CA HIS A 42 -5.80 33.11 5.13
C HIS A 42 -6.08 31.72 5.71
N HIS A 43 -5.79 30.65 4.97
CA HIS A 43 -6.03 29.27 5.37
C HIS A 43 -4.74 28.52 5.71
N VAL A 44 -3.67 28.76 4.93
CA VAL A 44 -2.38 28.09 5.09
C VAL A 44 -1.25 29.11 5.02
N ALA A 45 -0.34 29.09 6.00
CA ALA A 45 0.73 30.08 6.08
C ALA A 45 1.72 30.00 4.90
N ASP A 46 1.99 28.78 4.42
CA ASP A 46 2.93 28.53 3.34
C ASP A 46 2.63 27.21 2.60
N LYS A 47 3.42 26.94 1.55
CA LYS A 47 3.32 25.70 0.76
C LYS A 47 3.61 24.45 1.60
N GLN A 48 4.51 24.52 2.58
CA GLN A 48 4.91 23.34 3.36
C GLN A 48 3.80 22.89 4.29
N THR A 49 3.12 23.86 4.91
CA THR A 49 1.90 23.63 5.72
C THR A 49 0.80 23.01 4.86
N LEU A 50 0.59 23.52 3.64
CA LEU A 50 -0.36 22.94 2.69
C LEU A 50 -0.01 21.49 2.32
N LEU A 51 1.26 21.20 2.05
CA LEU A 51 1.71 19.83 1.78
C LEU A 51 1.46 18.91 2.97
N GLY A 52 1.69 19.39 4.20
CA GLY A 52 1.36 18.68 5.44
C GLY A 52 -0.09 18.22 5.48
N LEU A 53 -1.02 19.16 5.26
CA LEU A 53 -2.45 18.89 5.21
C LEU A 53 -2.85 17.96 4.06
N MET A 54 -2.19 18.07 2.89
CA MET A 54 -2.38 17.14 1.79
C MET A 54 -1.92 15.74 2.17
N ALA A 55 -0.78 15.59 2.83
CA ALA A 55 -0.27 14.31 3.30
C ALA A 55 -1.23 13.67 4.31
N ASP A 56 -1.74 14.45 5.27
CA ASP A 56 -2.77 14.01 6.22
C ASP A 56 -4.01 13.50 5.48
N ARG A 57 -4.48 14.24 4.46
CA ARG A 57 -5.62 13.82 3.64
C ARG A 57 -5.34 12.53 2.85
N ILE A 58 -4.14 12.37 2.30
CA ILE A 58 -3.75 11.17 1.54
C ILE A 58 -3.83 9.92 2.42
N VAL A 59 -3.47 10.02 3.70
CA VAL A 59 -3.41 8.86 4.61
C VAL A 59 -4.63 8.75 5.54
N ALA A 60 -5.57 9.68 5.49
CA ALA A 60 -6.66 9.83 6.47
C ALA A 60 -7.50 8.54 6.66
N ASP A 61 -7.80 7.83 5.56
CA ASP A 61 -8.66 6.65 5.58
C ASP A 61 -7.90 5.35 5.89
N VAL A 62 -6.58 5.42 6.07
CA VAL A 62 -5.76 4.25 6.38
C VAL A 62 -6.11 3.75 7.77
N GLN A 63 -6.82 2.63 7.83
CA GLN A 63 -7.04 1.92 9.09
C GLN A 63 -5.71 1.36 9.59
N VAL A 64 -5.38 1.62 10.84
CA VAL A 64 -4.20 1.11 11.52
C VAL A 64 -4.64 0.12 12.59
N ASP A 65 -4.14 -1.10 12.49
CA ASP A 65 -4.44 -2.19 13.41
C ASP A 65 -3.15 -2.96 13.75
N ALA A 66 -3.25 -3.97 14.62
CA ALA A 66 -2.12 -4.77 15.05
C ALA A 66 -1.44 -5.56 13.91
N ASP A 67 -2.13 -5.77 12.79
CA ASP A 67 -1.53 -6.34 11.59
C ASP A 67 -0.80 -5.24 10.81
N LEU A 68 0.45 -4.98 11.23
CA LEU A 68 1.30 -3.95 10.62
C LEU A 68 1.62 -4.25 9.15
N ALA A 69 1.57 -5.50 8.70
CA ALA A 69 1.78 -5.86 7.30
C ALA A 69 0.55 -5.48 6.45
N ALA A 70 -0.66 -5.78 6.93
CA ALA A 70 -1.89 -5.32 6.31
C ALA A 70 -1.98 -3.78 6.32
N THR A 71 -1.66 -3.14 7.44
CA THR A 71 -1.59 -1.68 7.57
C THR A 71 -0.61 -1.07 6.56
N SER A 72 0.60 -1.63 6.44
CA SER A 72 1.61 -1.18 5.45
C SER A 72 1.10 -1.30 4.01
N THR A 73 0.33 -2.35 3.71
CA THR A 73 -0.29 -2.54 2.40
C THR A 73 -1.36 -1.48 2.13
N ARG A 74 -2.22 -1.16 3.11
CA ARG A 74 -3.24 -0.10 3.00
C ARG A 74 -2.60 1.27 2.83
N LEU A 75 -1.59 1.59 3.64
CA LEU A 75 -0.84 2.85 3.55
C LEU A 75 -0.21 3.02 2.16
N ARG A 76 0.42 1.96 1.64
CA ARG A 76 0.94 1.95 0.28
C ARG A 76 -0.15 2.18 -0.76
N ALA A 77 -1.29 1.51 -0.63
CA ALA A 77 -2.40 1.65 -1.57
C ALA A 77 -2.93 3.09 -1.60
N ALA A 78 -3.09 3.72 -0.42
CA ALA A 78 -3.51 5.11 -0.29
C ALA A 78 -2.57 6.08 -1.02
N MET A 79 -1.26 5.95 -0.81
CA MET A 79 -0.27 6.77 -1.52
C MET A 79 -0.21 6.49 -3.04
N LEU A 80 -0.43 5.25 -3.47
CA LEU A 80 -0.47 4.90 -4.91
C LEU A 80 -1.72 5.39 -5.63
N ALA A 81 -2.80 5.66 -4.91
CA ALA A 81 -4.04 6.18 -5.47
C ALA A 81 -3.91 7.67 -5.87
N VAL A 82 -2.90 8.36 -5.35
CA VAL A 82 -2.65 9.78 -5.62
C VAL A 82 -1.35 9.93 -6.39
N ARG A 83 -1.39 10.68 -7.50
CA ARG A 83 -0.17 11.03 -8.26
C ARG A 83 0.85 11.68 -7.34
N ASP A 84 2.09 11.19 -7.38
CA ASP A 84 3.20 11.65 -6.54
C ASP A 84 2.89 11.64 -5.02
N GLY A 85 1.86 10.89 -4.59
CA GLY A 85 1.40 10.86 -3.21
C GLY A 85 2.47 10.42 -2.21
N ALA A 86 3.35 9.49 -2.60
CA ALA A 86 4.46 9.09 -1.74
C ALA A 86 5.52 10.18 -1.59
N GLU A 87 5.72 11.04 -2.60
CA GLU A 87 6.65 12.16 -2.51
C GLU A 87 6.11 13.29 -1.62
N VAL A 88 4.80 13.53 -1.67
CA VAL A 88 4.12 14.44 -0.73
C VAL A 88 4.31 13.97 0.71
N VAL A 89 3.99 12.69 0.98
CA VAL A 89 4.13 12.11 2.33
C VAL A 89 5.60 12.05 2.77
N ALA A 90 6.53 11.71 1.87
CA ALA A 90 7.97 11.71 2.18
C ALA A 90 8.46 13.10 2.63
N THR A 91 8.10 14.12 1.86
CA THR A 91 8.52 15.50 2.12
C THR A 91 8.03 15.98 3.47
N THR A 92 6.76 15.74 3.78
CA THR A 92 6.15 16.21 5.03
C THR A 92 6.63 15.41 6.23
N ALA A 93 6.84 14.10 6.10
CA ALA A 93 7.42 13.27 7.17
C ALA A 93 8.86 13.69 7.49
N ALA A 94 9.66 14.06 6.47
CA ALA A 94 11.02 14.56 6.65
C ALA A 94 11.05 15.88 7.41
N PHE A 95 10.15 16.81 7.07
CA PHE A 95 10.03 18.10 7.76
C PHE A 95 9.22 18.04 9.06
N ARG A 96 8.64 16.87 9.38
CA ARG A 96 7.70 16.70 10.49
C ARG A 96 6.56 17.71 10.43
N LEU A 97 5.85 17.76 9.30
CA LEU A 97 4.76 18.71 9.03
C LEU A 97 3.41 18.04 8.77
N GLY A 98 3.27 16.75 9.05
CA GLY A 98 2.04 15.99 8.86
C GLY A 98 2.23 14.54 9.27
N VAL A 99 1.23 13.72 9.00
CA VAL A 99 1.13 12.27 9.27
C VAL A 99 1.34 11.87 10.73
N PHE A 100 1.22 12.82 11.67
CA PHE A 100 1.45 12.58 13.09
C PHE A 100 0.48 11.56 13.69
N ALA A 101 -0.80 11.66 13.35
CA ALA A 101 -1.82 10.72 13.82
C ALA A 101 -1.56 9.30 13.30
N LEU A 102 -1.05 9.19 12.07
CA LEU A 102 -0.65 7.90 11.50
C LEU A 102 0.58 7.33 12.22
N GLU A 103 1.62 8.14 12.44
CA GLU A 103 2.81 7.71 13.21
C GLU A 103 2.44 7.26 14.63
N GLU A 104 1.56 8.01 15.30
CA GLU A 104 1.07 7.68 16.64
C GLU A 104 0.26 6.38 16.66
N ALA A 105 -0.65 6.19 15.70
CA ALA A 105 -1.43 4.96 15.59
C ALA A 105 -0.56 3.74 15.28
N LEU A 106 0.48 3.89 14.46
CA LEU A 106 1.46 2.82 14.19
C LEU A 106 2.28 2.50 15.44
N ALA A 107 2.72 3.52 16.18
CA ALA A 107 3.49 3.35 17.41
C ALA A 107 2.66 2.66 18.51
N ALA A 108 1.35 2.89 18.55
CA ALA A 108 0.45 2.22 19.50
C ALA A 108 0.40 0.68 19.34
N HIS A 109 0.71 0.18 18.14
CA HIS A 109 0.76 -1.26 17.83
C HIS A 109 2.19 -1.80 17.75
N SER A 110 3.20 -0.97 18.04
CA SER A 110 4.62 -1.32 18.00
C SER A 110 5.42 -0.45 18.98
N ASP A 111 6.35 0.35 18.44
CA ASP A 111 7.09 1.41 19.12
C ASP A 111 7.38 2.55 18.14
N ARG A 112 7.89 3.67 18.64
CA ARG A 112 8.11 4.87 17.82
C ARG A 112 9.15 4.66 16.71
N ASP A 113 10.21 3.92 16.97
CA ASP A 113 11.27 3.70 16.00
C ASP A 113 10.81 2.70 14.92
N VAL A 114 10.08 1.65 15.31
CA VAL A 114 9.45 0.71 14.37
C VAL A 114 8.39 1.42 13.52
N ALA A 115 7.51 2.22 14.11
CA ALA A 115 6.50 3.00 13.38
C ALA A 115 7.15 3.91 12.33
N ARG A 116 8.19 4.65 12.72
CA ARG A 116 8.95 5.52 11.80
C ARG A 116 9.65 4.71 10.71
N THR A 117 10.25 3.58 11.06
CA THR A 117 10.91 2.68 10.09
C THR A 117 9.91 2.15 9.08
N LEU A 118 8.74 1.70 9.52
CA LEU A 118 7.67 1.22 8.65
C LEU A 118 7.18 2.32 7.71
N LEU A 119 6.88 3.52 8.23
CA LEU A 119 6.45 4.66 7.41
C LEU A 119 7.47 4.97 6.31
N LEU A 120 8.75 5.13 6.68
CA LEU A 120 9.82 5.46 5.73
C LEU A 120 10.03 4.33 4.71
N TYR A 121 9.97 3.07 5.14
CA TYR A 121 10.09 1.93 4.24
C TYR A 121 8.94 1.87 3.24
N VAL A 122 7.70 2.01 3.70
CA VAL A 122 6.50 1.96 2.85
C VAL A 122 6.49 3.14 1.88
N VAL A 123 6.85 4.34 2.33
CA VAL A 123 7.04 5.53 1.48
C VAL A 123 8.07 5.26 0.39
N GLY A 124 9.28 4.81 0.75
CA GLY A 124 10.35 4.53 -0.23
C GLY A 124 9.97 3.43 -1.23
N HIS A 125 9.31 2.36 -0.77
CA HIS A 125 8.81 1.30 -1.63
C HIS A 125 7.73 1.81 -2.61
N THR A 126 6.91 2.77 -2.16
CA THR A 126 5.88 3.40 -2.99
C THR A 126 6.48 4.36 -4.01
N GLN A 127 7.45 5.19 -3.62
CA GLN A 127 8.20 6.07 -4.53
C GLN A 127 8.85 5.27 -5.66
N ALA A 128 9.53 4.15 -5.35
CA ALA A 128 10.13 3.28 -6.35
C ALA A 128 9.08 2.73 -7.35
N THR A 129 7.88 2.43 -6.87
CA THR A 129 6.77 1.98 -7.71
C THR A 129 6.25 3.10 -8.62
N GLN A 130 6.07 4.32 -8.10
CA GLN A 130 5.61 5.47 -8.87
C GLN A 130 6.65 5.90 -9.92
N LEU A 131 7.92 5.95 -9.55
CA LEU A 131 9.02 6.23 -10.47
C LEU A 131 9.07 5.21 -11.61
N HIS A 132 8.90 3.92 -11.30
CA HIS A 132 8.81 2.88 -12.33
C HIS A 132 7.62 3.11 -13.29
N ARG A 133 6.44 3.45 -12.76
CA ARG A 133 5.25 3.76 -13.58
C ARG A 133 5.46 4.97 -14.47
N GLN A 134 6.07 6.04 -13.95
CA GLN A 134 6.41 7.23 -14.73
C GLN A 134 7.38 6.88 -15.86
N ALA A 135 8.48 6.19 -15.53
CA ALA A 135 9.49 5.78 -16.52
C ALA A 135 8.91 4.84 -17.60
N ALA A 136 7.97 3.97 -17.25
CA ALA A 136 7.26 3.12 -18.19
C ALA A 136 6.31 3.93 -19.10
N ALA A 137 5.58 4.91 -18.53
CA ALA A 137 4.64 5.75 -19.28
C ALA A 137 5.33 6.61 -20.36
N VAL A 138 6.59 7.01 -20.13
CA VAL A 138 7.42 7.74 -21.12
C VAL A 138 8.31 6.84 -21.97
N GLY A 139 8.14 5.51 -21.88
CA GLY A 139 8.85 4.53 -22.72
C GLY A 139 10.33 4.29 -22.37
N ILE A 140 10.84 4.84 -21.26
CA ILE A 140 12.22 4.59 -20.78
C ILE A 140 12.37 3.13 -20.37
N VAL A 141 11.35 2.58 -19.71
CA VAL A 141 11.30 1.17 -19.32
C VAL A 141 10.35 0.43 -20.26
N GLU A 142 10.82 0.06 -21.45
CA GLU A 142 10.16 -0.99 -22.22
C GLU A 142 10.17 -2.31 -21.43
N ALA A 143 9.17 -3.16 -21.65
CA ALA A 143 9.07 -4.52 -21.13
C ALA A 143 10.20 -5.44 -21.63
N ARG A 144 11.47 -5.11 -21.33
CA ARG A 144 12.66 -5.90 -21.65
C ARG A 144 12.61 -7.30 -21.00
N PHE A 145 11.78 -7.47 -19.98
CA PHE A 145 11.45 -8.77 -19.39
C PHE A 145 10.41 -9.58 -20.18
N ALA A 146 9.56 -8.96 -21.03
CA ALA A 146 8.62 -9.69 -21.88
C ALA A 146 9.31 -10.42 -23.06
N ARG A 147 10.49 -9.96 -23.50
CA ARG A 147 11.24 -10.59 -24.61
C ARG A 147 12.13 -11.76 -24.19
N ARG A 148 12.38 -11.99 -22.89
CA ARG A 148 13.16 -13.15 -22.42
C ARG A 148 12.36 -14.44 -22.25
N GLY A 149 11.02 -14.39 -22.33
CA GLY A 149 10.14 -15.56 -22.16
C GLY A 149 9.61 -16.22 -23.45
N ARG A 150 9.79 -15.62 -24.63
CA ARG A 150 9.19 -16.12 -25.90
C ARG A 150 10.19 -16.62 -26.95
N GLY A 151 11.31 -17.22 -26.52
CA GLY A 151 12.29 -17.71 -27.49
C GLY A 151 13.33 -18.65 -26.90
N ARG A 152 12.92 -19.87 -26.52
CA ARG A 152 13.74 -21.11 -26.50
C ARG A 152 12.91 -22.32 -26.03
N HIS A 153 11.85 -22.65 -26.77
CA HIS A 153 11.31 -24.02 -26.76
C HIS A 153 11.54 -24.65 -28.14
N ALA A 154 12.83 -24.77 -28.49
CA ALA A 154 13.27 -25.62 -29.58
C ALA A 154 13.39 -27.06 -29.04
N ARG A 155 12.31 -27.83 -29.23
CA ARG A 155 12.28 -29.26 -29.54
C ARG A 155 13.28 -30.15 -28.79
N HIS A 156 12.96 -30.51 -27.55
CA HIS A 156 13.42 -31.79 -27.00
C HIS A 156 12.38 -32.86 -27.36
N ARG A 157 12.68 -33.66 -28.41
CA ARG A 157 11.93 -34.89 -28.70
C ARG A 157 12.09 -35.83 -27.51
N VAL A 158 11.04 -35.96 -26.70
CA VAL A 158 10.95 -36.99 -25.66
C VAL A 158 10.77 -38.35 -26.36
N ARG A 159 11.79 -39.21 -26.27
CA ARG A 159 11.67 -40.63 -26.61
C ARG A 159 10.61 -41.25 -25.67
N ARG A 160 9.53 -41.79 -26.24
CA ARG A 160 8.50 -42.53 -25.49
C ARG A 160 9.10 -43.80 -24.84
N PRO A 161 8.95 -44.02 -23.52
CA PRO A 161 9.21 -45.33 -22.93
C PRO A 161 7.98 -46.23 -23.12
N ARG A 162 8.25 -47.48 -23.51
CA ARG A 162 7.26 -48.55 -23.74
C ARG A 162 6.53 -48.91 -22.44
N HIS A 163 5.22 -49.14 -22.55
CA HIS A 163 4.33 -49.54 -21.46
C HIS A 163 4.89 -50.67 -20.59
N ARG A 164 5.05 -50.42 -19.28
CA ARG A 164 5.17 -51.47 -18.26
C ARG A 164 3.79 -51.62 -17.61
N ARG A 165 3.17 -52.80 -17.77
CA ARG A 165 1.88 -53.16 -17.16
C ARG A 165 1.99 -53.05 -15.64
N VAL A 166 1.13 -52.23 -15.03
CA VAL A 166 0.97 -52.14 -13.57
C VAL A 166 0.11 -53.32 -13.12
N ARG A 167 0.65 -54.20 -12.26
CA ARG A 167 -0.14 -55.18 -11.50
C ARG A 167 -0.86 -54.43 -10.37
N ARG A 168 -2.19 -54.61 -10.26
CA ARG A 168 -3.01 -54.09 -9.16
C ARG A 168 -2.62 -54.77 -7.83
N PRO A 169 -2.51 -54.02 -6.71
CA PRO A 169 -2.49 -54.62 -5.37
C PRO A 169 -3.92 -54.99 -4.91
N PRO A 170 -4.09 -56.02 -4.04
CA PRO A 170 -5.39 -56.43 -3.53
C PRO A 170 -5.93 -55.48 -2.45
N ALA A 171 -7.26 -55.41 -2.35
CA ALA A 171 -8.01 -54.58 -1.42
C ALA A 171 -7.76 -54.98 0.04
N VAL A 172 -7.47 -54.01 0.90
CA VAL A 172 -7.43 -54.20 2.35
C VAL A 172 -8.84 -54.00 2.89
N VAL A 173 -9.35 -55.04 3.54
CA VAL A 173 -10.64 -55.08 4.24
C VAL A 173 -10.51 -54.32 5.56
N GLU A 174 -11.28 -53.24 5.70
CA GLU A 174 -11.42 -52.46 6.93
C GLU A 174 -12.17 -53.29 7.99
N ARG A 175 -11.47 -53.66 9.07
CA ARG A 175 -12.07 -54.30 10.25
C ARG A 175 -12.30 -53.24 11.32
N ALA A 176 -13.56 -53.11 11.73
CA ALA A 176 -13.99 -52.33 12.87
C ALA A 176 -13.50 -52.96 14.19
N ASP A 177 -12.91 -52.16 15.07
CA ASP A 177 -12.63 -52.54 16.46
C ASP A 177 -13.63 -51.87 17.43
N PRO A 178 -14.37 -52.64 18.24
CA PRO A 178 -15.38 -52.15 19.16
C PRO A 178 -14.78 -51.96 20.56
N CYS A 179 -14.33 -50.76 20.90
CA CYS A 179 -13.94 -50.43 22.27
C CYS A 179 -14.60 -49.12 22.72
N ARG A 180 -15.93 -49.16 22.85
CA ARG A 180 -16.75 -48.14 23.47
C ARG A 180 -17.66 -48.81 24.51
N ALA A 181 -17.10 -49.10 25.69
CA ALA A 181 -17.88 -49.49 26.86
C ALA A 181 -17.13 -49.21 28.16
N GLY A 182 -17.72 -48.34 29.00
CA GLY A 182 -17.65 -48.44 30.45
C GLY A 182 -16.54 -47.68 31.17
N ARG A 183 -16.88 -46.56 31.82
CA ARG A 183 -17.02 -46.53 33.29
C ARG A 183 -17.56 -45.17 33.74
N ALA A 184 -18.80 -45.20 34.19
CA ALA A 184 -19.44 -44.18 35.01
C ALA A 184 -19.16 -44.46 36.50
N GLY A 185 -19.03 -43.39 37.28
CA GLY A 185 -19.44 -43.33 38.70
C GLY A 185 -18.40 -43.71 39.76
N LEU A 186 -18.10 -42.77 40.65
CA LEU A 186 -18.18 -42.87 42.13
C LEU A 186 -17.70 -41.53 42.78
N PRO A 187 -18.05 -41.23 44.06
CA PRO A 187 -18.81 -40.03 44.38
C PRO A 187 -18.12 -39.07 45.37
N LEU A 188 -18.69 -37.87 45.47
CA LEU A 188 -18.49 -36.90 46.55
C LEU A 188 -18.95 -37.48 47.90
N ARG A 189 -18.20 -37.17 48.97
CA ARG A 189 -18.56 -37.41 50.37
C ARG A 189 -18.15 -36.18 51.23
N PRO A 190 -18.74 -36.06 52.43
CA PRO A 190 -19.40 -34.84 52.93
C PRO A 190 -18.48 -33.77 53.51
#